data_AF-A0A821WD54-F1
#
_entry.id   AF-A0A821WD54-F1
#
_cell.length_a   1.000
_cell.length_b   1.000
_cell.length_c   1.000
_cell.angle_alpha   90.00
_cell.angle_beta   90.00
_cell.angle_gamma   90.00
#
_symmetry.space_group_name_H-M   'P 1'
#
loop_
_entity.id
_entity.type
_entity.pdbx_description
1 polymer ?
#
loop_
_entity_poly.entity_id
_entity_poly.type
_entity_poly.pdbx_seq_one_letter_code
_entity_poly.pdbx_strand_id
1 'polypeptide(L)' 'FFNIEDEGKSKRERGPKYTEGWVEFKSKRDAKLIAKQLNNQQVGGRRRTPWYDEIWNI' A
#
# COMPACT_ATOMS: atom_id res chain seq x y z
N PHE A 1 17.51 26.81 36.67
CA PHE A 1 17.88 25.41 36.37
C PHE A 1 17.05 24.98 35.17
N PHE A 2 17.73 24.69 34.06
CA PHE A 2 17.21 24.69 32.69
C PHE A 2 16.09 23.68 32.44
N ASN A 3 15.17 24.07 31.54
CA ASN A 3 14.05 23.27 31.03
C ASN A 3 14.52 21.95 30.43
N ILE A 4 13.77 20.89 30.70
CA ILE A 4 13.91 19.58 30.05
C ILE A 4 13.32 19.73 28.65
N GLU A 5 14.16 19.66 27.63
CA GLU A 5 13.72 19.53 26.25
C GLU A 5 13.16 18.11 26.07
N ASP A 6 11.86 18.03 25.79
CA ASP A 6 11.15 16.81 25.42
C ASP A 6 11.60 16.43 23.99
N GLU A 7 12.59 15.53 23.88
CA GLU A 7 13.06 15.04 22.58
C GLU A 7 11.91 14.34 21.84
N GLY A 8 11.36 15.07 20.86
CA GLY A 8 10.25 14.65 20.03
C GLY A 8 10.51 13.31 19.34
N LYS A 9 9.73 12.30 19.76
CA LYS A 9 9.33 11.06 19.08
C LYS A 9 10.09 10.72 17.79
N SER A 10 10.86 9.64 17.88
CA SER A 10 11.53 8.98 16.75
C SER A 10 10.63 8.91 15.50
N LYS A 11 11.13 9.50 14.41
CA LYS A 11 10.53 9.41 13.08
C LYS A 11 10.59 7.94 12.67
N ARG A 12 9.49 7.20 12.86
CA ARG A 12 9.38 5.83 12.35
C ARG A 12 9.66 5.85 10.87
N GLU A 13 10.81 5.30 10.49
CA GLU A 13 11.22 5.16 9.11
C GLU A 13 10.18 4.28 8.42
N ARG A 14 9.39 4.88 7.54
CA ARG A 14 8.39 4.15 6.76
C ARG A 14 9.19 3.29 5.81
N GLY A 15 9.04 1.97 5.91
CA GLY A 15 9.72 1.02 5.05
C GLY A 15 9.55 1.36 3.55
N PRO A 16 10.36 0.75 2.68
CA PRO A 16 10.36 1.06 1.26
C PRO A 16 8.95 0.99 0.67
N LYS A 17 8.58 2.02 -0.10
CA LYS A 17 7.33 2.07 -0.84
C LYS A 17 7.62 1.65 -2.27
N TYR A 18 6.84 0.71 -2.77
CA TYR A 18 6.93 0.23 -4.13
C TYR A 18 5.70 0.69 -4.90
N THR A 19 5.90 1.07 -6.16
CA THR A 19 4.85 1.51 -7.08
C THR A 19 4.37 0.36 -7.97
N GLU A 20 5.22 -0.63 -8.24
CA GLU A 20 4.91 -1.79 -9.09
C GLU A 20 5.48 -3.10 -8.54
N GLY A 21 4.90 -4.22 -8.97
CA GLY A 21 5.37 -5.58 -8.67
C GLY A 21 4.74 -6.62 -9.60
N TRP A 22 5.39 -7.79 -9.73
CA TRP A 22 4.94 -8.89 -10.58
C TRP A 22 4.37 -10.03 -9.76
N VAL A 23 3.26 -10.61 -10.23
CA VAL A 23 2.64 -11.79 -9.62
C VAL A 23 2.49 -12.89 -10.67
N GLU A 24 2.91 -14.09 -10.33
CA GLU A 24 2.81 -15.26 -11.20
C GLU A 24 1.62 -16.14 -10.81
N PHE A 25 0.85 -16.60 -11.80
CA PHE A 25 -0.29 -17.47 -11.59
C PHE A 25 -0.03 -18.86 -12.18
N LYS A 26 -0.36 -19.91 -11.41
CA LYS A 26 -0.26 -21.30 -11.87
C LYS A 26 -1.25 -21.64 -12.98
N SER A 27 -2.38 -20.95 -13.02
CA SER A 27 -3.47 -21.21 -13.97
C SER A 27 -3.90 -19.92 -14.67
N LYS A 28 -4.05 -20.00 -15.99
CA LYS A 28 -4.54 -18.88 -16.82
C LYS A 28 -5.98 -18.50 -16.48
N ARG A 29 -6.81 -19.45 -16.02
CA ARG A 29 -8.19 -19.16 -15.63
C ARG A 29 -8.23 -18.26 -14.41
N ASP A 30 -7.39 -18.55 -13.42
CA ASP A 30 -7.33 -17.81 -12.17
C ASP A 30 -6.78 -16.41 -12.41
N ALA A 31 -5.73 -16.30 -13.24
CA ALA A 31 -5.19 -15.01 -13.67
C ALA A 31 -6.27 -14.10 -14.27
N LYS A 32 -7.09 -14.63 -15.20
CA LYS A 32 -8.17 -13.87 -15.83
C LYS A 32 -9.28 -13.46 -14.85
N LEU A 33 -9.64 -14.36 -13.93
CA LEU A 33 -10.66 -14.08 -12.92
C LEU A 33 -10.21 -12.92 -12.03
N ILE A 34 -8.97 -12.99 -11.52
CA ILE A 34 -8.40 -11.97 -10.64
C ILE A 34 -8.23 -10.64 -11.38
N ALA A 35 -7.71 -10.65 -12.61
CA ALA A 35 -7.60 -9.44 -13.41
C ALA A 35 -8.96 -8.75 -13.59
N LYS A 36 -10.03 -9.52 -13.89
CA LYS A 36 -11.38 -8.96 -14.01
C LYS A 36 -11.92 -8.42 -12.67
N GLN A 37 -11.58 -9.07 -11.57
CA GLN A 37 -12.07 -8.68 -10.25
C GLN A 37 -11.35 -7.48 -9.65
N LEU A 38 -10.04 -7.37 -9.87
CA LEU A 38 -9.21 -6.35 -9.24
C LEU A 38 -8.98 -5.14 -10.14
N ASN A 39 -8.94 -5.29 -11.46
CA ASN A 39 -8.70 -4.15 -12.34
C ASN A 39 -9.79 -3.07 -12.11
N ASN A 40 -9.34 -1.83 -11.96
CA ASN A 40 -10.16 -0.67 -11.63
C ASN A 40 -10.88 -0.73 -10.26
N GLN A 41 -10.47 -1.60 -9.34
CA GLN A 41 -10.96 -1.58 -7.95
C GLN A 41 -10.03 -0.78 -7.04
N GLN A 42 -10.61 -0.16 -6.01
CA GLN A 42 -9.86 0.55 -4.98
C GLN A 42 -8.92 -0.41 -4.24
N VAL A 43 -7.68 0.01 -4.00
CA VAL A 43 -6.69 -0.76 -3.22
C VAL A 43 -7.21 -1.02 -1.80
N GLY A 44 -7.99 -0.07 -1.28
CA GLY A 44 -8.67 -0.15 0.00
C GLY A 44 -7.78 0.32 1.14
N GLY A 45 -8.04 -0.19 2.35
CA GLY A 45 -7.36 0.22 3.57
C GLY A 45 -8.13 1.28 4.36
N ARG A 46 -7.45 1.90 5.34
CA ARG A 46 -8.08 2.91 6.21
C ARG A 46 -8.10 4.24 5.49
N ARG A 47 -9.19 5.03 5.60
CA ARG A 47 -9.31 6.36 4.96
C ARG A 47 -8.13 7.33 5.14
N ARG A 48 -7.30 7.12 6.18
CA ARG A 48 -6.12 7.95 6.46
C ARG A 48 -4.82 7.41 5.84
N THR A 49 -4.85 6.30 5.11
CA THR A 49 -3.66 5.76 4.44
C THR A 49 -3.43 6.50 3.12
N PRO A 50 -2.17 6.75 2.72
CA PRO A 50 -1.85 7.47 1.48
C PRO A 50 -2.45 6.86 0.21
N TRP A 51 -2.58 5.54 0.17
CA TRP A 51 -3.09 4.77 -0.97
C TRP A 51 -4.59 4.49 -0.90
N TYR A 52 -5.32 5.16 0.00
CA TYR A 52 -6.76 4.89 0.14
C TYR A 52 -7.50 5.14 -1.17
N ASP A 53 -7.23 6.24 -1.87
CA ASP A 53 -7.88 6.60 -3.13
C ASP A 53 -7.19 5.99 -4.37
N GLU A 54 -6.18 5.13 -4.18
CA GLU A 54 -5.49 4.46 -5.29
C GLU A 54 -6.32 3.28 -5.84
N ILE A 55 -6.09 2.98 -7.13
CA ILE A 55 -6.83 1.97 -7.90
C ILE A 55 -5.85 0.91 -8.39
N TRP A 56 -6.24 -0.37 -8.30
CA TRP A 56 -5.51 -1.47 -8.89
C TRP A 56 -5.51 -1.40 -10.42
N ASN A 57 -4.31 -1.47 -11.00
CA ASN A 57 -4.08 -1.65 -12.43
C ASN A 57 -3.34 -2.99 -12.61
N ILE A 58 -4.08 -4.03 -13.03
CA ILE A 58 -3.62 -5.42 -13.16
C ILE A 58 -3.71 -5.87 -14.61
#